data_AF-A0A5J4WNP8-F1
#
_entry.id   AF-A0A5J4WNP8-F1
#
_cell.length_a   1.000
_cell.length_b   1.000
_cell.length_c   1.000
_cell.angle_alpha   90.00
_cell.angle_beta   90.00
_cell.angle_gamma   90.00
#
_symmetry.space_group_name_H-M   'P 1'
#
loop_
_entity.id
_entity.type
_entity.pdbx_description
1 polymer ?
#
loop_
_entity_poly.entity_id
_entity_poly.type
_entity_poly.pdbx_seq_one_letter_code
_entity_poly.pdbx_strand_id
1 'polypeptide(L)'
;MSYPNGTQPISLISSNSSISGVEKHEKDHYLKINPTTDLVNFTELKFKGSIPYLDIEIPYSDPNHKLNQFGFVYKKNVNACLYKDLAKVVIDASEVAFTKYGWKLKIMDGLRVVEAQQNMYFAKERNNWPEDLVSSPGLGAHPRGMAVDILPIDAITDQFLDMGSVYDEFSSRSSRNYEQLSDEQKMNRNKLDSVMRESAQRNNIKLFELPSEWWHYNLEESFYSKYKPVSDDDLPDELKMVK
;
A
#
# COMPACT_ATOMS: atom_id res chain seq x y z
N MET A 1 5.37 63.54 -62.36
CA MET A 1 6.53 64.34 -61.89
C MET A 1 6.01 65.24 -60.78
N SER A 2 6.37 65.17 -59.50
CA SER A 2 7.34 64.39 -58.74
C SER A 2 6.89 64.36 -57.26
N TYR A 3 7.11 63.22 -56.60
CA TYR A 3 7.16 62.84 -55.16
C TYR A 3 6.51 63.69 -54.04
N PRO A 4 6.02 63.00 -52.99
CA PRO A 4 6.54 63.25 -51.65
C PRO A 4 7.08 61.96 -50.99
N ASN A 5 8.26 62.08 -50.36
CA ASN A 5 8.93 60.99 -49.63
C ASN A 5 8.48 60.94 -48.16
N GLY A 6 8.21 59.71 -47.72
CA GLY A 6 7.92 59.35 -46.34
C GLY A 6 9.13 58.85 -45.56
N THR A 7 8.94 58.83 -44.24
CA THR A 7 9.76 58.25 -43.16
C THR A 7 8.74 57.96 -42.06
N GLN A 8 8.65 56.84 -41.34
CA GLN A 8 9.34 55.54 -41.19
C GLN A 8 8.31 54.60 -40.50
N PRO A 9 8.42 53.26 -40.60
CA PRO A 9 7.49 52.33 -39.95
C PRO A 9 7.88 52.04 -38.49
N ILE A 10 6.88 51.97 -37.61
CA ILE A 10 6.99 51.37 -36.27
C ILE A 10 6.51 49.92 -36.39
N SER A 11 7.35 48.96 -36.02
CA SER A 11 6.91 47.57 -35.83
C SER A 11 7.66 46.86 -34.70
N LEU A 12 6.86 46.05 -34.00
CA LEU A 12 7.17 44.83 -33.24
C LEU A 12 7.73 44.97 -31.81
N ILE A 13 6.77 44.87 -30.89
CA ILE A 13 6.93 44.36 -29.53
C ILE A 13 7.43 42.92 -29.62
N SER A 14 8.58 42.63 -28.99
CA SER A 14 9.01 41.26 -28.68
C SER A 14 9.38 41.16 -27.21
N SER A 15 8.77 40.17 -26.57
CA SER A 15 8.94 39.74 -25.19
C SER A 15 10.22 38.91 -25.03
N ASN A 16 11.01 39.20 -23.99
CA ASN A 16 11.87 38.25 -23.28
C ASN A 16 12.36 38.93 -21.99
N SER A 17 11.84 38.55 -20.82
CA SER A 17 12.29 37.42 -19.98
C SER A 17 13.59 37.72 -19.22
N SER A 18 13.43 38.11 -17.95
CA SER A 18 14.45 37.99 -16.90
C SER A 18 13.84 38.37 -15.55
N ILE A 19 13.09 37.44 -14.96
CA ILE A 19 12.91 37.41 -13.50
C ILE A 19 13.55 36.11 -13.05
N SER A 20 14.80 36.22 -12.62
CA SER A 20 15.54 35.20 -11.89
C SER A 20 14.93 35.08 -10.49
N GLY A 21 13.91 34.25 -10.37
CA GLY A 21 13.39 33.75 -9.11
C GLY A 21 13.43 32.23 -9.13
N VAL A 22 14.64 31.64 -9.14
CA VAL A 22 14.78 30.22 -8.83
C VAL A 22 14.56 30.10 -7.34
N GLU A 23 13.34 29.75 -6.95
CA GLU A 23 13.02 29.29 -5.60
C GLU A 23 13.98 28.15 -5.25
N LYS A 24 14.78 28.38 -4.21
CA LYS A 24 15.54 27.33 -3.54
C LYS A 24 14.51 26.38 -2.93
N HIS A 25 14.28 25.23 -3.56
CA HIS A 25 13.55 24.14 -2.92
C HIS A 25 14.22 23.81 -1.58
N GLU A 26 13.47 23.98 -0.49
CA GLU A 26 13.82 23.50 0.84
C GLU A 26 14.21 22.03 0.72
N LYS A 27 15.33 21.66 1.34
CA LYS A 27 15.70 20.26 1.52
C LYS A 27 14.68 19.68 2.51
N ASP A 28 13.60 19.10 2.01
CA ASP A 28 12.64 18.39 2.84
C ASP A 28 13.38 17.32 3.65
N HIS A 29 13.43 17.52 4.96
CA HIS A 29 14.02 16.59 5.91
C HIS A 29 13.08 15.39 6.07
N TYR A 30 13.03 14.52 5.06
CA TYR A 30 12.31 13.25 5.19
C TYR A 30 12.82 12.46 6.38
N LEU A 31 11.89 11.92 7.16
CA LEU A 31 12.18 10.95 8.19
C LEU A 31 12.61 9.62 7.56
N LYS A 32 13.45 8.86 8.27
CA LYS A 32 13.83 7.50 7.89
C LYS A 32 13.21 6.53 8.89
N ILE A 33 12.66 5.45 8.38
CA ILE A 33 12.24 4.30 9.19
C ILE A 33 13.50 3.63 9.71
N ASN A 34 13.59 3.43 11.02
CA ASN A 34 14.61 2.58 11.63
C ASN A 34 14.05 1.14 11.70
N PRO A 35 14.59 0.19 10.92
CA PRO A 35 14.03 -1.16 10.86
C PRO A 35 13.95 -1.87 12.22
N THR A 36 14.84 -1.55 13.16
CA THR A 36 14.88 -2.20 14.47
C THR A 36 13.82 -1.67 15.44
N THR A 37 13.43 -0.39 15.32
CA THR A 37 12.53 0.26 16.29
C THR A 37 11.17 0.63 15.72
N ASP A 38 11.07 0.74 14.40
CA ASP A 38 9.87 1.21 13.71
C ASP A 38 9.14 0.12 12.95
N LEU A 39 9.79 -1.01 12.64
CA LEU A 39 9.14 -2.16 12.00
C LEU A 39 8.89 -3.28 13.01
N VAL A 40 7.70 -3.87 12.93
CA VAL A 40 7.29 -5.03 13.71
C VAL A 40 7.25 -6.24 12.78
N ASN A 41 8.03 -7.28 13.10
CA ASN A 41 8.06 -8.53 12.36
C ASN A 41 6.94 -9.48 12.81
N PHE A 42 5.87 -9.57 12.03
CA PHE A 42 4.72 -10.45 12.31
C PHE A 42 5.06 -11.93 12.17
N THR A 43 5.99 -12.29 11.28
CA THR A 43 6.45 -13.69 11.15
C THR A 43 7.08 -14.16 12.47
N GLU A 44 7.90 -13.33 13.10
CA GLU A 44 8.48 -13.62 14.42
C GLU A 44 7.41 -13.70 15.52
N LEU A 45 6.47 -12.75 15.55
CA LEU A 45 5.36 -12.78 16.52
C LEU A 45 4.50 -14.04 16.37
N LYS A 46 4.24 -14.47 15.12
CA LYS A 46 3.50 -15.70 14.82
C LYS A 46 4.26 -16.93 15.32
N PHE A 47 5.56 -17.02 15.05
CA PHE A 47 6.40 -18.12 15.52
C PHE A 47 6.41 -18.22 17.06
N LYS A 48 6.40 -17.07 17.75
CA LYS A 48 6.30 -17.01 19.22
C LYS A 48 4.90 -17.27 19.78
N GLY A 49 3.88 -17.45 18.93
CA GLY A 49 2.48 -17.63 19.35
C GLY A 49 1.87 -16.39 19.99
N SER A 50 2.42 -15.19 19.73
CA SER A 50 1.99 -13.93 20.37
C SER A 50 0.80 -13.25 19.68
N ILE A 51 0.33 -13.81 18.56
CA ILE A 51 -0.78 -13.28 17.75
C ILE A 51 -1.72 -14.44 17.32
N PRO A 52 -2.49 -15.01 18.26
CA PRO A 52 -3.22 -16.27 18.04
C PRO A 52 -4.34 -16.18 16.99
N TYR A 53 -4.85 -14.97 16.71
CA TYR A 53 -5.94 -14.72 15.77
C TYR A 53 -5.50 -14.06 14.46
N LEU A 54 -4.19 -14.06 14.21
CA LEU A 54 -3.60 -13.49 13.03
C LEU A 54 -2.75 -14.54 12.30
N ASP A 55 -3.01 -14.70 11.02
CA ASP A 55 -2.27 -15.57 10.11
C ASP A 55 -1.51 -14.75 9.06
N ILE A 56 -0.58 -15.40 8.35
CA ILE A 56 0.28 -14.77 7.36
C ILE A 56 0.36 -15.70 6.15
N GLU A 57 0.07 -15.19 4.97
CA GLU A 57 0.22 -15.88 3.71
C GLU A 57 0.63 -14.86 2.67
N ILE A 58 1.93 -14.75 2.39
CA ILE A 58 2.47 -13.76 1.45
C ILE A 58 2.56 -14.40 0.05
N PRO A 59 1.56 -14.20 -0.84
CA PRO A 59 1.49 -14.92 -2.11
C PRO A 59 2.71 -14.63 -2.98
N TYR A 60 3.20 -13.40 -2.92
CA TYR A 60 4.29 -12.92 -3.78
C TYR A 60 5.68 -13.48 -3.42
N SER A 61 5.76 -14.33 -2.39
CA SER A 61 6.96 -15.10 -2.03
C SER A 61 7.05 -16.47 -2.72
N ASP A 62 5.99 -16.90 -3.40
CA ASP A 62 5.97 -18.10 -4.25
C ASP A 62 5.36 -17.77 -5.63
N PRO A 63 6.13 -17.85 -6.72
CA PRO A 63 5.62 -17.56 -8.08
C PRO A 63 4.53 -18.54 -8.56
N ASN A 64 4.36 -19.70 -7.89
CA ASN A 64 3.31 -20.67 -8.22
C ASN A 64 2.08 -20.56 -7.32
N HIS A 65 2.06 -19.58 -6.40
CA HIS A 65 0.91 -19.36 -5.54
C HIS A 65 -0.31 -18.96 -6.37
N LYS A 66 -1.48 -19.56 -6.11
CA LYS A 66 -2.70 -19.33 -6.92
C LYS A 66 -3.18 -17.88 -6.91
N LEU A 67 -2.88 -17.15 -5.83
CA LEU A 67 -3.19 -15.72 -5.67
C LEU A 67 -2.06 -14.80 -6.14
N ASN A 68 -0.94 -15.34 -6.64
CA ASN A 68 0.18 -14.54 -7.14
C ASN A 68 0.13 -14.45 -8.67
N GLN A 69 -0.24 -13.28 -9.16
CA GLN A 69 -0.22 -12.96 -10.60
C GLN A 69 1.04 -12.19 -11.04
N PHE A 70 1.87 -11.73 -10.10
CA PHE A 70 3.06 -10.93 -10.37
C PHE A 70 4.33 -11.77 -10.55
N GLY A 71 4.33 -13.03 -10.13
CA GLY A 71 5.49 -13.93 -10.23
C GLY A 71 6.53 -13.64 -9.15
N PHE A 72 7.78 -13.39 -9.55
CA PHE A 72 8.91 -13.20 -8.63
C PHE A 72 8.97 -11.76 -8.10
N VAL A 73 8.30 -11.52 -6.97
CA VAL A 73 8.32 -10.21 -6.28
C VAL A 73 9.25 -10.25 -5.08
N TYR A 74 9.06 -11.23 -4.19
CA TYR A 74 9.85 -11.46 -2.99
C TYR A 74 10.68 -12.75 -3.09
N LYS A 75 11.68 -12.87 -2.22
CA LYS A 75 12.34 -14.15 -1.94
C LYS A 75 11.41 -15.07 -1.13
N LYS A 76 11.71 -16.37 -1.14
CA LYS A 76 10.99 -17.36 -0.33
C LYS A 76 11.14 -17.06 1.16
N ASN A 77 10.12 -17.40 1.95
CA ASN A 77 10.09 -17.22 3.41
C ASN A 77 10.32 -15.77 3.86
N VAL A 78 9.85 -14.81 3.07
CA VAL A 78 9.94 -13.38 3.42
C VAL A 78 9.17 -13.07 4.71
N ASN A 79 9.69 -12.14 5.50
CA ASN A 79 9.03 -11.69 6.73
C ASN A 79 7.89 -10.72 6.40
N ALA A 80 6.75 -10.89 7.06
CA ALA A 80 5.69 -9.88 7.05
C ALA A 80 6.02 -8.80 8.08
N CYS A 81 6.31 -7.58 7.62
CA CYS A 81 6.64 -6.46 8.50
C CYS A 81 5.68 -5.30 8.30
N LEU A 82 5.31 -4.61 9.38
CA LEU A 82 4.54 -3.37 9.33
C LEU A 82 5.18 -2.31 10.21
N TYR A 83 4.98 -1.04 9.86
CA TYR A 83 5.31 0.08 10.71
C TYR A 83 4.53 -0.01 12.03
N LYS A 84 5.21 0.22 13.16
CA LYS A 84 4.73 -0.04 14.51
C LYS A 84 3.33 0.47 14.83
N ASP A 85 2.94 1.61 14.29
CA ASP A 85 1.62 2.19 14.56
C ASP A 85 0.51 1.45 13.80
N LEU A 86 0.76 1.05 12.54
CA LEU A 86 -0.16 0.18 11.82
C LEU A 86 -0.17 -1.23 12.44
N ALA A 87 0.97 -1.72 12.92
CA ALA A 87 1.06 -3.02 13.57
C ALA A 87 0.14 -3.13 14.80
N LYS A 88 0.08 -2.10 15.64
CA LYS A 88 -0.85 -2.04 16.79
C LYS A 88 -2.31 -2.19 16.36
N VAL A 89 -2.69 -1.49 15.29
CA VAL A 89 -4.05 -1.54 14.74
C VAL A 89 -4.38 -2.95 14.25
N VAL A 90 -3.48 -3.59 13.51
CA VAL A 90 -3.70 -4.94 12.96
C VAL A 90 -3.81 -6.01 14.05
N ILE A 91 -2.99 -5.90 15.10
CA ILE A 91 -3.06 -6.83 16.24
C ILE A 91 -4.41 -6.68 16.96
N ASP A 92 -4.82 -5.46 17.33
CA ASP A 92 -6.12 -5.20 17.98
C ASP A 92 -7.29 -5.60 17.06
N ALA A 93 -7.19 -5.35 15.76
CA ALA A 93 -8.19 -5.77 14.77
C ALA A 93 -8.37 -7.29 14.75
N SER A 94 -7.30 -8.07 14.86
CA SER A 94 -7.39 -9.54 14.90
C SER A 94 -8.15 -10.03 16.14
N GLU A 95 -7.92 -9.41 17.30
CA GLU A 95 -8.62 -9.72 18.57
C GLU A 95 -10.11 -9.34 18.49
N VAL A 96 -10.42 -8.18 17.91
CA VAL A 96 -11.80 -7.70 17.72
C VAL A 96 -12.56 -8.58 16.72
N ALA A 97 -11.94 -8.93 15.59
CA ALA A 97 -12.52 -9.82 14.59
C ALA A 97 -12.88 -11.18 15.19
N PHE A 98 -11.96 -11.77 15.96
CA PHE A 98 -12.18 -13.04 16.62
C PHE A 98 -13.31 -12.97 17.64
N THR A 99 -13.25 -11.98 18.54
CA THR A 99 -14.22 -11.84 19.63
C THR A 99 -15.64 -11.58 19.12
N LYS A 100 -15.80 -10.78 18.06
CA LYS A 100 -17.13 -10.38 17.55
C LYS A 100 -17.72 -11.37 16.57
N TYR A 101 -16.88 -12.00 15.74
CA TYR A 101 -17.35 -12.73 14.57
C TYR A 101 -16.78 -14.15 14.45
N GLY A 102 -15.86 -14.56 15.34
CA GLY A 102 -15.17 -15.85 15.22
C GLY A 102 -14.26 -15.90 14.00
N TRP A 103 -13.71 -14.76 13.59
CA TRP A 103 -12.79 -14.68 12.44
C TRP A 103 -11.34 -14.58 12.89
N LYS A 104 -10.43 -15.09 12.08
CA LYS A 104 -9.03 -14.64 12.11
C LYS A 104 -8.80 -13.66 10.97
N LEU A 105 -7.77 -12.85 11.09
CA LEU A 105 -7.27 -12.03 9.99
C LEU A 105 -6.03 -12.69 9.41
N LYS A 106 -5.80 -12.52 8.11
CA LYS A 106 -4.62 -13.03 7.41
C LYS A 106 -3.93 -11.89 6.67
N ILE A 107 -2.66 -11.65 6.98
CA ILE A 107 -1.83 -10.66 6.28
C ILE A 107 -1.39 -11.27 4.94
N MET A 108 -1.76 -10.59 3.85
CA MET A 108 -1.40 -10.97 2.49
C MET A 108 -0.21 -10.18 1.96
N ASP A 109 -0.08 -8.92 2.38
CA ASP A 109 1.09 -8.08 2.12
C ASP A 109 1.25 -6.99 3.18
N GLY A 110 2.46 -6.45 3.30
CA GLY A 110 2.81 -5.42 4.30
C GLY A 110 3.86 -4.46 3.76
N LEU A 111 5.02 -4.37 4.42
CA LEU A 111 6.20 -3.72 3.85
C LEU A 111 6.51 -4.34 2.48
N ARG A 112 6.49 -3.53 1.43
CA ARG A 112 6.97 -3.89 0.09
C ARG A 112 8.09 -2.95 -0.30
N VAL A 113 9.34 -3.33 -0.02
CA VAL A 113 10.51 -2.49 -0.33
C VAL A 113 10.51 -2.02 -1.78
N VAL A 114 11.19 -0.90 -2.05
CA VAL A 114 11.21 -0.25 -3.38
C VAL A 114 11.51 -1.25 -4.51
N GLU A 115 12.45 -2.16 -4.29
CA GLU A 115 12.87 -3.19 -5.25
C GLU A 115 11.77 -4.24 -5.50
N ALA A 116 11.01 -4.62 -4.48
CA ALA A 116 9.87 -5.52 -4.65
C ALA A 116 8.71 -4.83 -5.38
N GLN A 117 8.42 -3.57 -5.06
CA GLN A 117 7.45 -2.76 -5.82
C GLN A 117 7.88 -2.61 -7.28
N GLN A 118 9.18 -2.46 -7.55
CA GLN A 118 9.75 -2.44 -8.90
C GLN A 118 9.55 -3.78 -9.63
N ASN A 119 9.71 -4.92 -8.94
CA ASN A 119 9.42 -6.24 -9.53
C ASN A 119 7.94 -6.36 -9.94
N MET A 120 7.01 -5.91 -9.11
CA MET A 120 5.58 -5.86 -9.47
C MET A 120 5.31 -4.94 -10.66
N TYR A 121 5.96 -3.77 -10.70
CA TYR A 121 5.84 -2.84 -11.81
C TYR A 121 6.34 -3.45 -13.12
N PHE A 122 7.47 -4.18 -13.11
CA PHE A 122 7.94 -4.92 -14.29
C PHE A 122 7.01 -6.06 -14.70
N ALA A 123 6.37 -6.74 -13.75
CA ALA A 123 5.36 -7.75 -14.06
C ALA A 123 4.13 -7.12 -14.72
N LYS A 124 3.67 -5.95 -14.25
CA LYS A 124 2.61 -5.16 -14.89
C LYS A 124 2.96 -4.83 -16.35
N GLU A 125 4.15 -4.29 -16.59
CA GLU A 125 4.63 -3.95 -17.93
C GLU A 125 4.70 -5.18 -18.84
N ARG A 126 5.27 -6.28 -18.35
CA ARG A 126 5.43 -7.52 -19.12
C ARG A 126 4.09 -8.16 -19.50
N ASN A 127 3.07 -7.98 -18.66
CA ASN A 127 1.70 -8.46 -18.93
C ASN A 127 0.80 -7.41 -19.61
N ASN A 128 1.33 -6.23 -19.91
CA ASN A 128 0.63 -5.16 -20.62
C ASN A 128 -0.65 -4.68 -19.90
N TRP A 129 -0.60 -4.64 -18.56
CA TRP A 129 -1.69 -4.24 -17.69
C TRP A 129 -1.86 -2.70 -17.60
N PRO A 130 -3.06 -2.19 -17.21
CA PRO A 130 -3.31 -0.75 -17.06
C PRO A 130 -2.32 -0.04 -16.13
N GLU A 131 -2.01 1.22 -16.44
CA GLU A 131 -0.99 2.01 -15.72
C GLU A 131 -1.31 2.23 -14.23
N ASP A 132 -2.58 2.38 -13.91
CA ASP A 132 -3.12 2.67 -12.58
C ASP A 132 -3.26 1.43 -11.67
N LEU A 133 -2.93 0.25 -12.17
CA LEU A 133 -3.06 -1.03 -11.46
C LEU A 133 -2.00 -1.22 -10.37
N VAL A 134 -0.80 -0.68 -10.56
CA VAL A 134 0.30 -0.76 -9.59
C VAL A 134 0.92 0.62 -9.41
N SER A 135 1.03 1.08 -8.17
CA SER A 135 1.77 2.30 -7.84
C SER A 135 3.21 2.23 -8.32
N SER A 136 3.75 3.35 -8.82
CA SER A 136 5.16 3.43 -9.20
C SER A 136 6.07 3.12 -8.01
N PRO A 137 7.28 2.57 -8.25
CA PRO A 137 8.21 2.19 -7.18
C PRO A 137 8.51 3.34 -6.21
N GLY A 138 8.41 3.06 -4.90
CA GLY A 138 8.63 4.04 -3.83
C GLY A 138 7.45 4.98 -3.53
N LEU A 139 6.40 4.96 -4.34
CA LEU A 139 5.15 5.68 -4.06
C LEU A 139 4.20 4.84 -3.18
N GLY A 140 3.24 5.51 -2.55
CA GLY A 140 2.28 4.89 -1.65
C GLY A 140 2.90 4.45 -0.31
N ALA A 141 2.11 3.69 0.44
CA ALA A 141 2.42 3.37 1.83
C ALA A 141 3.09 1.99 2.03
N HIS A 142 2.95 1.04 1.11
CA HIS A 142 3.62 -0.27 1.20
C HIS A 142 5.15 -0.16 1.28
N PRO A 143 5.84 0.69 0.48
CA PRO A 143 7.30 0.88 0.62
C PRO A 143 7.75 1.45 1.96
N ARG A 144 6.82 1.84 2.84
CA ARG A 144 7.10 2.36 4.18
C ARG A 144 6.62 1.40 5.28
N GLY A 145 6.10 0.22 4.91
CA GLY A 145 5.41 -0.69 5.84
C GLY A 145 4.15 -0.08 6.45
N MET A 146 3.63 0.99 5.87
CA MET A 146 2.49 1.75 6.38
C MET A 146 1.18 1.41 5.64
N ALA A 147 1.19 0.34 4.84
CA ALA A 147 0.02 -0.30 4.26
C ALA A 147 0.02 -1.79 4.61
N VAL A 148 -1.17 -2.37 4.63
CA VAL A 148 -1.39 -3.80 4.83
C VAL A 148 -2.56 -4.26 3.96
N ASP A 149 -2.39 -5.42 3.34
CA ASP A 149 -3.49 -6.14 2.70
C ASP A 149 -3.95 -7.27 3.63
N ILE A 150 -5.24 -7.26 4.00
CA ILE A 150 -5.81 -8.20 4.98
C ILE A 150 -7.02 -8.91 4.41
N LEU A 151 -7.05 -10.23 4.58
CA LEU A 151 -8.18 -11.09 4.29
C LEU A 151 -8.74 -11.72 5.57
N PRO A 152 -10.07 -11.68 5.81
CA PRO A 152 -10.68 -12.41 6.91
C PRO A 152 -10.87 -13.89 6.55
N ILE A 153 -10.64 -14.76 7.54
CA ILE A 153 -10.90 -16.20 7.45
C ILE A 153 -11.77 -16.66 8.62
N ASP A 154 -12.59 -17.66 8.40
CA ASP A 154 -13.34 -18.31 9.47
C ASP A 154 -12.39 -19.07 10.41
N ALA A 155 -12.48 -18.82 11.72
CA ALA A 155 -11.50 -19.35 12.68
C ALA A 155 -11.57 -20.87 12.89
N ILE A 156 -12.68 -21.52 12.50
CA ILE A 156 -12.89 -22.96 12.66
C ILE A 156 -12.40 -23.72 11.42
N THR A 157 -12.76 -23.21 10.25
CA THR A 157 -12.51 -23.86 8.95
C THR A 157 -11.22 -23.40 8.27
N ASP A 158 -10.63 -22.28 8.72
CA ASP A 158 -9.50 -21.58 8.09
C ASP A 158 -9.77 -21.19 6.61
N GLN A 159 -11.04 -21.16 6.19
CA GLN A 159 -11.43 -20.75 4.85
C GLN A 159 -11.59 -19.23 4.75
N PHE A 160 -11.16 -18.67 3.63
CA PHE A 160 -11.44 -17.27 3.29
C PHE A 160 -12.94 -17.01 3.22
N LEU A 161 -13.37 -15.91 3.80
CA LEU A 161 -14.75 -15.46 3.66
C LEU A 161 -14.98 -14.93 2.23
N ASP A 162 -16.19 -15.15 1.72
CA ASP A 162 -16.57 -14.60 0.42
C ASP A 162 -16.78 -13.08 0.54
N MET A 163 -15.90 -12.34 -0.13
CA MET A 163 -15.91 -10.88 -0.20
C MET A 163 -16.40 -10.38 -1.55
N GLY A 164 -16.86 -11.26 -2.45
CA GLY A 164 -17.45 -10.93 -3.75
C GLY A 164 -16.48 -10.57 -4.87
N SER A 165 -15.18 -10.45 -4.56
CA SER A 165 -14.06 -10.52 -5.51
C SER A 165 -12.90 -11.24 -4.84
N VAL A 166 -11.99 -11.80 -5.64
CA VAL A 166 -10.77 -12.41 -5.09
C VAL A 166 -9.77 -11.34 -4.69
N TYR A 167 -8.85 -11.67 -3.77
CA TYR A 167 -7.68 -10.83 -3.51
C TYR A 167 -6.98 -10.49 -4.82
N ASP A 168 -6.51 -9.25 -4.95
CA ASP A 168 -5.73 -8.81 -6.10
C ASP A 168 -6.53 -8.78 -7.42
N GLU A 169 -7.86 -8.84 -7.37
CA GLU A 169 -8.71 -8.65 -8.55
C GLU A 169 -8.77 -7.17 -8.95
N PHE A 170 -8.24 -6.81 -10.11
CA PHE A 170 -8.26 -5.45 -10.64
C PHE A 170 -9.52 -5.17 -11.47
N SER A 171 -10.67 -5.22 -10.82
CA SER A 171 -11.97 -4.92 -11.43
C SER A 171 -12.80 -4.02 -10.51
N SER A 172 -13.88 -3.44 -11.04
CA SER A 172 -14.81 -2.65 -10.24
C SER A 172 -15.42 -3.43 -9.06
N ARG A 173 -15.42 -4.77 -9.11
CA ARG A 173 -15.90 -5.64 -8.02
C ARG A 173 -15.07 -5.48 -6.76
N SER A 174 -13.78 -5.13 -6.88
CA SER A 174 -12.90 -4.93 -5.72
C SER A 174 -13.12 -3.60 -5.01
N SER A 175 -13.79 -2.65 -5.67
CA SER A 175 -14.11 -1.37 -5.05
C SER A 175 -15.00 -1.55 -3.83
N ARG A 176 -14.71 -0.81 -2.76
CA ARG A 176 -15.51 -0.76 -1.53
C ARG A 176 -16.96 -0.32 -1.78
N ASN A 177 -17.18 0.48 -2.83
CA ASN A 177 -18.50 0.99 -3.22
C ASN A 177 -19.19 0.12 -4.29
N TYR A 178 -18.71 -1.11 -4.53
CA TYR A 178 -19.36 -2.00 -5.48
C TYR A 178 -20.69 -2.52 -4.95
N GLU A 179 -21.79 -2.19 -5.64
CA GLU A 179 -23.16 -2.43 -5.14
C GLU A 179 -23.72 -3.82 -5.48
N GLN A 180 -23.18 -4.52 -6.48
CA GLN A 180 -23.71 -5.81 -6.96
C GLN A 180 -23.12 -7.00 -6.19
N LEU A 181 -23.05 -6.86 -4.88
CA LEU A 181 -22.66 -7.90 -3.93
C LEU A 181 -23.90 -8.58 -3.35
N SER A 182 -23.78 -9.85 -2.98
CA SER A 182 -24.79 -10.48 -2.11
C SER A 182 -24.84 -9.80 -0.74
N ASP A 183 -25.95 -9.95 -0.01
CA ASP A 183 -26.08 -9.37 1.33
C ASP A 183 -24.98 -9.88 2.29
N GLU A 184 -24.58 -11.15 2.14
CA GLU A 184 -23.48 -11.74 2.91
C GLU A 184 -22.14 -11.10 2.57
N GLN A 185 -21.82 -10.91 1.29
CA GLN A 185 -20.58 -10.26 0.86
C GLN A 185 -20.52 -8.79 1.32
N LYS A 186 -21.64 -8.06 1.25
CA LYS A 186 -21.76 -6.69 1.78
C LYS A 186 -21.51 -6.68 3.29
N MET A 187 -22.14 -7.60 4.01
CA MET A 187 -21.95 -7.73 5.45
C MET A 187 -20.50 -8.06 5.80
N ASN A 188 -19.84 -8.92 5.03
CA ASN A 188 -18.46 -9.31 5.30
C ASN A 188 -17.48 -8.14 5.11
N ARG A 189 -17.60 -7.37 4.01
CA ARG A 189 -16.82 -6.14 3.80
C ARG A 189 -17.05 -5.11 4.90
N ASN A 190 -18.32 -4.86 5.25
CA ASN A 190 -18.68 -3.90 6.30
C ASN A 190 -18.12 -4.30 7.68
N LYS A 191 -18.12 -5.60 8.00
CA LYS A 191 -17.53 -6.12 9.24
C LYS A 191 -16.02 -5.93 9.26
N LEU A 192 -15.31 -6.26 8.18
CA LEU A 192 -13.86 -6.04 8.10
C LEU A 192 -13.51 -4.57 8.30
N ASP A 193 -14.20 -3.66 7.61
CA ASP A 193 -14.01 -2.21 7.76
C ASP A 193 -14.32 -1.73 9.17
N SER A 194 -15.43 -2.21 9.76
CA SER A 194 -15.79 -1.86 11.13
C SER A 194 -14.70 -2.26 12.12
N VAL A 195 -14.13 -3.46 11.98
CA VAL A 195 -13.07 -3.96 12.85
C VAL A 195 -11.81 -3.11 12.70
N MET A 196 -11.39 -2.82 11.46
CA MET A 196 -10.20 -2.02 11.19
C MET A 196 -10.35 -0.58 11.70
N ARG A 197 -11.50 0.07 11.45
CA ARG A 197 -11.81 1.42 11.94
C ARG A 197 -11.87 1.50 13.46
N GLU A 198 -12.56 0.56 14.10
CA GLU A 198 -12.66 0.51 15.56
C GLU A 198 -11.28 0.37 16.22
N SER A 199 -10.45 -0.53 15.68
CA SER A 199 -9.10 -0.78 16.19
C SER A 199 -8.18 0.43 15.96
N ALA A 200 -8.30 1.08 14.80
CA ALA A 200 -7.60 2.33 14.51
C ALA A 200 -8.00 3.43 15.51
N GLN A 201 -9.30 3.59 15.78
CA GLN A 201 -9.83 4.56 16.74
C GLN A 201 -9.31 4.29 18.16
N ARG A 202 -9.32 3.03 18.63
CA ARG A 202 -8.79 2.64 19.95
C ARG A 202 -7.30 2.98 20.11
N ASN A 203 -6.55 2.88 19.02
CA ASN A 203 -5.13 3.18 18.98
C ASN A 203 -4.81 4.65 18.65
N ASN A 204 -5.83 5.51 18.49
CA ASN A 204 -5.68 6.91 18.07
C ASN A 204 -4.93 7.07 16.73
N ILE A 205 -5.11 6.12 15.82
CA ILE A 205 -4.52 6.10 14.49
C ILE A 205 -5.60 6.42 13.46
N LYS A 206 -5.27 7.28 12.50
CA LYS A 206 -6.12 7.51 11.33
C LYS A 206 -5.74 6.54 10.23
N LEU A 207 -6.71 5.73 9.82
CA LEU A 207 -6.58 4.75 8.76
C LEU A 207 -7.28 5.27 7.51
N PHE A 208 -6.66 5.06 6.36
CA PHE A 208 -7.23 5.25 5.04
C PHE A 208 -7.55 3.88 4.45
N GLU A 209 -8.76 3.75 3.94
CA GLU A 209 -9.29 2.54 3.31
C GLU A 209 -9.32 2.79 1.81
N LEU A 210 -8.54 2.03 1.05
CA LEU A 210 -8.40 2.31 -0.37
C LEU A 210 -9.74 2.06 -1.09
N PRO A 211 -10.35 3.06 -1.76
CA PRO A 211 -11.69 2.89 -2.34
C PRO A 211 -11.78 1.84 -3.45
N SER A 212 -10.68 1.58 -4.15
CA SER A 212 -10.59 0.59 -5.22
C SER A 212 -10.39 -0.85 -4.74
N GLU A 213 -9.97 -1.05 -3.48
CA GLU A 213 -9.55 -2.36 -2.96
C GLU A 213 -10.08 -2.60 -1.54
N TRP A 214 -10.99 -3.56 -1.39
CA TRP A 214 -11.63 -3.84 -0.08
C TRP A 214 -10.69 -4.47 0.96
N TRP A 215 -9.56 -5.04 0.54
CA TRP A 215 -8.57 -5.67 1.44
C TRP A 215 -7.50 -4.70 1.95
N HIS A 216 -7.35 -3.54 1.31
CA HIS A 216 -6.22 -2.64 1.53
C HIS A 216 -6.53 -1.54 2.54
N TYR A 217 -5.60 -1.36 3.48
CA TYR A 217 -5.63 -0.33 4.50
C TYR A 217 -4.25 0.29 4.68
N ASN A 218 -4.17 1.62 4.81
CA ASN A 218 -2.90 2.30 5.06
C ASN A 218 -3.04 3.49 6.01
N LEU A 219 -1.93 3.94 6.59
CA LEU A 219 -1.90 5.21 7.31
C LEU A 219 -2.19 6.37 6.33
N GLU A 220 -2.70 7.50 6.81
CA GLU A 220 -2.99 8.64 5.93
C GLU A 220 -1.74 9.16 5.18
N GLU A 221 -1.94 9.67 3.96
CA GLU A 221 -0.87 10.24 3.12
C GLU A 221 -0.11 11.37 3.81
N SER A 222 -0.82 12.23 4.54
CA SER A 222 -0.23 13.31 5.34
C SER A 222 0.75 12.81 6.42
N PHE A 223 0.69 11.53 6.77
CA PHE A 223 1.62 10.87 7.67
C PHE A 223 2.75 10.19 6.92
N TYR A 224 2.44 9.24 6.03
CA TYR A 224 3.49 8.41 5.41
C TYR A 224 4.38 9.19 4.44
N SER A 225 3.89 10.25 3.80
CA SER A 225 4.67 11.07 2.85
C SER A 225 5.87 11.77 3.50
N LYS A 226 5.88 11.91 4.84
CA LYS A 226 6.99 12.45 5.62
C LYS A 226 8.19 11.51 5.70
N TYR A 227 8.01 10.22 5.39
CA TYR A 227 9.04 9.21 5.48
C TYR A 227 9.58 8.87 4.08
N LYS A 228 10.88 8.57 4.00
CA LYS A 228 11.44 7.93 2.81
C LYS A 228 10.89 6.51 2.67
N PRO A 229 10.66 6.02 1.44
CA PRO A 229 10.42 4.60 1.23
C PRO A 229 11.69 3.82 1.61
N VAL A 230 11.49 2.58 2.04
CA VAL A 230 12.52 1.64 2.47
C VAL A 230 12.98 0.84 1.25
N SER A 231 14.28 0.90 0.96
CA SER A 231 14.94 -0.01 0.04
C SER A 231 15.35 -1.29 0.75
N ASP A 232 15.51 -2.39 0.01
CA ASP A 232 15.96 -3.68 0.54
C ASP A 232 17.33 -3.57 1.23
N ASP A 233 18.21 -2.70 0.73
CA ASP A 233 19.53 -2.45 1.30
C ASP A 233 19.48 -1.60 2.60
N ASP A 234 18.34 -0.98 2.93
CA ASP A 234 18.14 -0.32 4.22
C ASP A 234 17.79 -1.31 5.35
N LEU A 235 17.43 -2.56 5.00
CA LEU A 235 17.02 -3.59 5.96
C LEU A 235 18.21 -4.43 6.44
N PRO A 236 18.18 -4.90 7.71
CA PRO A 236 19.11 -5.92 8.16
C PRO A 236 18.88 -7.23 7.38
N ASP A 237 19.91 -8.07 7.29
CA ASP A 237 19.93 -9.23 6.38
C ASP A 237 18.76 -10.19 6.60
N GLU A 238 18.34 -10.38 7.85
CA GLU A 238 17.20 -11.24 8.21
C GLU A 238 15.84 -10.68 7.75
N LEU A 239 15.72 -9.37 7.52
CA LEU A 239 14.49 -8.72 7.06
C LEU A 239 14.47 -8.43 5.56
N LYS A 240 15.60 -8.59 4.86
CA LYS A 240 15.64 -8.42 3.40
C LYS A 240 14.55 -9.23 2.71
N MET A 241 13.93 -8.64 1.71
CA MET A 241 12.75 -9.15 1.03
C MET A 241 13.04 -9.63 -0.39
N VAL A 242 14.08 -9.11 -1.05
CA VAL A 242 14.42 -9.48 -2.44
C VAL A 242 15.75 -10.20 -2.54
N LYS A 243 16.82 -9.65 -1.93
CA LYS A 243 18.16 -10.23 -1.98
C LYS A 243 18.43 -11.20 -0.81
#